data_AF-A0A151AZL8-F1
#
_entry.id   AF-A0A151AZL8-F1
#
_cell.length_a   1.000
_cell.length_b   1.000
_cell.length_c   1.000
_cell.angle_alpha   90.00
_cell.angle_beta   90.00
_cell.angle_gamma   90.00
#
_symmetry.space_group_name_H-M   'P 1'
#
loop_
_entity.id
_entity.type
_entity.pdbx_description
1 polymer ?
#
loop_
_entity_poly.entity_id
_entity_poly.type
_entity_poly.pdbx_seq_one_letter_code
_entity_poly.pdbx_strand_id
1 'polypeptide(L)' 'MTADQQGKRGITVRPGDEQVEKQSFSYQLARAYVPWQRFTNRWDPMEGLARGTIFPELFQPYQPRRTP' A
#
# COMPACT_ATOMS: atom_id res chain seq x y z
N MET A 1 37.69 8.93 28.91
CA MET A 1 36.24 8.98 29.18
C MET A 1 35.63 9.90 28.14
N THR A 2 34.55 9.46 27.49
CA THR A 2 33.57 10.23 26.68
C THR A 2 34.07 10.86 25.37
N ALA A 3 33.39 10.72 24.22
CA ALA A 3 32.12 10.07 23.92
C ALA A 3 32.05 9.79 22.41
N ASP A 4 31.61 8.58 22.07
CA ASP A 4 31.14 8.25 20.72
C ASP A 4 29.87 9.08 20.44
N GLN A 5 29.99 10.10 19.59
CA GLN A 5 28.82 10.76 19.02
C GLN A 5 28.42 10.03 17.75
N GLN A 6 27.52 9.06 17.93
CA GLN A 6 26.83 8.35 16.86
C GLN A 6 26.17 9.33 15.89
N GLY A 7 26.64 9.30 14.65
CA GLY A 7 26.13 10.09 13.54
C GLY A 7 24.64 9.88 13.36
N LYS A 8 23.89 10.98 13.50
CA LYS A 8 22.52 11.11 13.06
C LYS A 8 22.51 10.84 11.55
N ARG A 9 22.03 9.66 11.13
CA ARG A 9 21.77 9.36 9.72
C ARG A 9 20.58 10.21 9.27
N GLY A 10 20.84 11.48 9.00
CA GLY A 10 19.91 12.39 8.36
C GLY A 10 19.62 11.90 6.94
N ILE A 11 18.38 12.08 6.50
CA ILE A 11 17.98 11.93 5.10
C ILE A 11 18.91 12.84 4.29
N THR A 12 19.75 12.27 3.43
CA THR A 12 20.60 13.07 2.54
C THR A 12 19.70 13.80 1.54
N VAL A 13 19.37 15.05 1.83
CA VAL A 13 18.70 15.97 0.91
C VAL A 13 19.67 16.25 -0.24
N ARG A 14 19.24 16.15 -1.51
CA ARG A 14 20.15 16.39 -2.63
C ARG A 14 20.44 17.90 -2.71
N PRO A 15 21.67 18.31 -3.08
CA PRO A 15 21.97 19.71 -3.33
C PRO A 15 21.05 20.23 -4.46
N GLY A 16 20.18 21.19 -4.15
CA GLY A 16 19.15 21.70 -5.06
C GLY A 16 17.69 21.50 -4.60
N ASP A 17 17.45 20.65 -3.60
CA ASP A 17 16.11 20.41 -3.03
C ASP A 17 15.71 21.44 -1.94
N GLU A 18 16.44 22.56 -1.82
CA GLU A 18 16.33 23.51 -0.70
C GLU A 18 14.99 24.27 -0.63
N GLN A 19 14.16 24.21 -1.67
CA GLN A 19 12.92 25.00 -1.75
C GLN A 19 11.79 24.20 -2.42
N VAL A 20 11.41 23.04 -1.87
CA VAL A 20 10.07 22.51 -2.17
C VAL A 20 9.10 23.29 -1.30
N GLU A 21 8.55 24.39 -1.84
CA GLU A 21 7.38 25.04 -1.26
C GLU A 21 6.33 23.94 -1.04
N LYS A 22 6.05 23.64 0.24
CA LYS A 22 4.96 22.74 0.61
C LYS A 22 3.69 23.43 0.19
N GLN A 23 3.21 23.11 -1.02
CA GLN A 23 1.93 23.59 -1.51
C GLN A 23 0.85 23.07 -0.54
N SER A 24 0.39 23.96 0.34
CA SER A 24 -0.64 23.67 1.31
C SER A 24 -1.99 23.77 0.61
N PHE A 25 -2.51 22.63 0.16
CA PHE A 25 -3.88 22.57 -0.31
C PHE A 25 -4.84 22.77 0.87
N SER A 26 -5.84 23.64 0.71
CA SER A 26 -6.87 23.91 1.74
C SER A 26 -7.87 22.78 1.95
N TYR A 27 -7.78 21.72 1.13
CA TYR A 27 -8.67 20.57 1.18
C TYR A 27 -7.99 19.37 1.83
N GLN A 28 -8.76 18.63 2.61
CA GLN A 28 -8.30 17.36 3.18
C GLN A 28 -8.25 16.29 2.08
N LEU A 29 -7.15 15.54 2.00
CA LEU A 29 -7.05 14.39 1.12
C LEU A 29 -8.06 13.31 1.52
N ALA A 30 -8.68 12.67 0.52
CA ALA A 30 -9.53 11.51 0.76
C ALA A 30 -8.73 10.39 1.44
N ARG A 31 -9.34 9.75 2.44
CA ARG A 31 -8.77 8.58 3.15
C ARG A 31 -9.75 7.44 3.05
N ALA A 32 -9.26 6.27 2.69
CA ALA A 32 -10.02 5.03 2.78
C ALA A 32 -9.29 4.09 3.75
N TYR A 33 -10.06 3.49 4.65
CA TYR A 33 -9.54 2.41 5.48
C TYR A 33 -9.63 1.10 4.71
N VAL A 34 -8.51 0.37 4.65
CA VAL A 34 -8.49 -0.99 4.11
C VAL A 34 -8.45 -1.97 5.28
N PRO A 35 -9.48 -2.80 5.48
CA PRO A 35 -9.49 -3.77 6.56
C PRO A 35 -8.48 -4.89 6.33
N TRP A 36 -8.04 -5.54 7.41
CA TRP A 36 -7.25 -6.76 7.31
C TRP A 36 -8.06 -7.86 6.63
N GLN A 37 -7.57 -8.35 5.50
CA GLN A 37 -8.21 -9.41 4.74
C GLN A 37 -7.77 -10.78 5.27
N ARG A 38 -8.73 -11.65 5.62
CA ARG A 38 -8.47 -13.03 6.05
C ARG A 38 -8.91 -13.98 4.96
N PHE A 39 -7.97 -14.76 4.42
CA PHE A 39 -8.27 -15.81 3.45
C PHE A 39 -8.28 -17.16 4.14
N THR A 40 -9.46 -17.75 4.29
CA THR A 40 -9.67 -18.95 5.10
C THR A 40 -9.71 -20.22 4.27
N ASN A 41 -10.25 -20.14 3.05
CA ASN A 41 -10.41 -21.30 2.18
C ASN A 41 -9.36 -21.27 1.06
N ARG A 42 -8.97 -22.45 0.58
CA ARG A 42 -8.04 -22.58 -0.55
C ARG A 42 -8.52 -23.68 -1.48
N TRP A 43 -8.46 -23.41 -2.77
CA TRP A 43 -8.54 -24.45 -3.78
C TRP A 43 -7.26 -25.28 -3.83
N ASP A 44 -7.37 -26.45 -4.46
CA ASP A 44 -6.20 -27.24 -4.81
C ASP A 44 -5.26 -26.47 -5.74
N PRO A 45 -3.94 -26.75 -5.72
CA PRO A 45 -2.95 -25.99 -6.47
C PRO A 45 -3.25 -25.88 -7.97
N MET A 46 -3.73 -26.96 -8.59
CA MET A 46 -4.03 -26.98 -10.03
C MET A 46 -5.25 -26.12 -10.37
N GLU A 47 -6.28 -26.13 -9.52
CA GLU A 47 -7.45 -25.28 -9.70
C GLU A 47 -7.11 -23.80 -9.46
N GLY A 48 -6.34 -23.51 -8.41
CA GLY A 48 -5.90 -22.15 -8.12
C GLY A 48 -5.02 -21.57 -9.22
N LEU A 49 -4.15 -22.39 -9.83
CA LEU A 49 -3.36 -22.01 -11.00
C LEU A 49 -4.26 -21.67 -12.19
N ALA A 50 -5.23 -22.53 -12.51
CA ALA A 50 -6.16 -22.32 -13.62
C ALA A 50 -7.00 -21.04 -13.44
N ARG A 51 -7.36 -20.70 -12.20
CA ARG A 51 -8.17 -19.51 -11.86
C ARG A 51 -7.35 -18.24 -11.62
N GLY A 52 -6.02 -18.34 -11.51
CA GLY A 52 -5.12 -17.21 -11.22
C GLY A 52 -5.09 -16.76 -9.75
N THR A 53 -5.76 -17.49 -8.85
CA THR A 53 -5.73 -17.29 -7.40
C THR A 53 -6.11 -18.60 -6.72
N ILE A 54 -5.44 -18.96 -5.61
CA ILE A 54 -5.83 -20.13 -4.79
C ILE A 54 -6.98 -19.81 -3.84
N PHE A 55 -7.28 -18.53 -3.62
CA PHE A 55 -8.27 -18.06 -2.66
C PHE A 55 -9.61 -17.81 -3.36
N PRO A 56 -10.66 -18.58 -3.04
CA PRO A 56 -11.98 -18.42 -3.67
C PRO A 56 -12.55 -17.01 -3.53
N GLU A 57 -12.27 -16.33 -2.42
CA GLU A 57 -12.77 -15.00 -2.10
C GLU A 57 -12.20 -13.90 -3.02
N LEU A 58 -11.13 -14.20 -3.77
CA LEU A 58 -10.48 -13.28 -4.71
C LEU A 58 -10.85 -13.57 -6.17
N PHE A 59 -11.61 -14.62 -6.45
CA PHE A 59 -11.95 -14.97 -7.82
C PHE A 59 -13.16 -14.16 -8.31
N GLN A 60 -12.92 -13.26 -9.27
CA GLN A 60 -13.94 -12.38 -9.85
C GLN A 60 -14.80 -11.64 -8.80
N PRO A 61 -14.21 -10.89 -7.86
CA PRO A 61 -14.94 -10.30 -6.73
C PRO A 61 -15.84 -9.12 -7.14
N TYR A 62 -15.59 -8.54 -8.31
CA TYR A 62 -16.35 -7.41 -8.82
C TYR A 62 -17.54 -7.88 -9.63
N GLN A 63 -18.74 -7.59 -9.15
CA GLN A 63 -19.96 -7.78 -9.94
C GLN A 63 -19.96 -6.78 -11.10
N PRO A 64 -20.44 -7.17 -12.29
CA PRO A 64 -20.67 -6.22 -13.37
C PRO A 64 -21.61 -5.12 -12.87
N ARG A 65 -21.28 -3.87 -13.20
CA ARG A 65 -22.13 -2.73 -12.84
C ARG A 65 -23.51 -2.96 -13.46
N ARG A 66 -24.56 -3.02 -12.64
CA ARG A 66 -25.94 -2.93 -13.12
C ARG A 66 -26.20 -1.46 -13.43
N THR A 67 -26.15 -1.10 -14.70
CA THR A 67 -26.64 0.20 -15.16
C THR A 67 -28.17 0.16 -15.09
N PRO A 68 -28.84 1.15 -14.49
CA PRO A 68 -30.30 1.27 -14.52
C PRO A 68 -30.83 1.54 -15.92
#